data_AF-A0A024U5K0-F1
#
_entry.id   AF-A0A024U5K0-F1
#
_cell.length_a   1.000
_cell.length_b   1.000
_cell.length_c   1.000
_cell.angle_alpha   90.00
_cell.angle_beta   90.00
_cell.angle_gamma   90.00
#
_symmetry.space_group_name_H-M   'P 1'
#
loop_
_entity.id
_entity.type
_entity.pdbx_description
1 polymer ?
#
loop_
_entity_poly.entity_id
_entity_poly.type
_entity_poly.pdbx_seq_one_letter_code
_entity_poly.pdbx_strand_id
1 'polypeptide(L)'
;MCILSCGLPLPTKPVLDVWQREAIDTQNCHDHSQGTTNTTASVNTLHPFFDCFRNHDEISVFLEHLLRVDQPHRQLSKVQIATSVQGRPIFGYNWASTDSMAPSKDRSLLYIQAGIHPREWALAAYDVVFVPVVNVDGYRFTWAAPRNRLWRKNLHGVDLNRNFGPRDFFTPSSDEFSEMYSGLYATSEPETRGVRNYVRTWLSTWTM
;
A
#
# COMPACT_ATOMS: atom_id res chain seq x y z
N MET A 1 -20.75 22.14 23.37
CA MET A 1 -20.85 20.88 24.16
C MET A 1 -19.50 20.18 24.05
N CYS A 2 -18.68 20.29 25.10
CA CYS A 2 -17.36 19.67 25.18
C CYS A 2 -17.50 18.16 25.35
N ILE A 3 -16.76 17.37 24.55
CA ILE A 3 -16.51 15.96 24.84
C ILE A 3 -14.99 15.79 24.87
N LEU A 4 -14.41 16.06 26.03
CA LEU A 4 -13.08 15.61 26.41
C LEU A 4 -13.26 14.57 27.52
N SER A 5 -12.96 13.31 27.21
CA SER A 5 -12.36 12.33 28.13
C SER A 5 -12.38 10.94 27.49
N CYS A 6 -11.42 10.66 26.61
CA CYS A 6 -10.94 9.29 26.44
C CYS A 6 -9.63 9.19 27.23
N GLY A 7 -9.70 8.57 28.41
CA GLY A 7 -8.59 8.33 29.32
C GLY A 7 -7.61 7.27 28.81
N LEU A 8 -6.99 7.50 27.65
CA LEU A 8 -5.78 6.79 27.29
C LEU A 8 -4.59 7.46 27.99
N PRO A 9 -3.66 6.70 28.58
CA PRO A 9 -2.47 7.29 29.16
C PRO A 9 -1.74 8.11 28.10
N LEU A 10 -1.42 9.36 28.43
CA LEU A 10 -0.60 10.21 27.57
C LEU A 10 0.71 9.48 27.27
N PRO A 11 1.22 9.55 26.03
CA PRO A 11 2.51 8.95 25.71
C PRO A 11 3.57 9.48 26.67
N THR A 12 4.54 8.66 27.04
CA THR A 12 5.67 9.11 27.85
C THR A 12 6.38 10.26 27.12
N LYS A 13 6.93 11.24 27.87
CA LYS A 13 7.63 12.41 27.29
C LYS A 13 8.58 12.06 26.12
N PRO A 14 9.37 10.96 26.15
CA PRO A 14 10.23 10.58 25.04
C PRO A 14 9.50 10.29 23.71
N VAL A 15 8.28 9.74 23.76
CA VAL A 15 7.47 9.43 22.57
C VAL A 15 6.89 10.71 21.96
N LEU A 16 6.42 11.62 22.81
CA LEU A 16 5.94 12.94 22.37
C LEU A 16 7.06 13.73 21.68
N ASP A 17 8.28 13.68 22.21
CA ASP A 17 9.43 14.39 21.64
C ASP A 17 9.83 13.81 20.27
N VAL A 18 9.70 12.49 20.06
CA VAL A 18 9.94 11.87 18.74
C VAL A 18 8.92 12.36 17.73
N TRP A 19 7.64 12.36 18.08
CA TRP A 19 6.56 12.74 17.15
C TRP A 19 6.62 14.23 16.80
N GLN A 20 7.02 15.07 17.75
CA GLN A 20 7.23 16.50 17.50
C GLN A 20 8.42 16.75 16.58
N ARG A 21 9.52 15.99 16.73
CA ARG A 21 10.65 16.06 15.80
C ARG A 21 10.27 15.63 14.40
N GLU A 22 9.60 14.49 14.25
CA GLU A 22 9.13 14.00 12.95
C GLU A 22 8.17 14.99 12.26
N ALA A 23 7.29 15.66 13.02
CA ALA A 23 6.41 16.69 12.49
C ALA A 23 7.18 17.93 12.01
N ILE A 24 8.22 18.36 12.73
CA ILE A 24 9.09 19.48 12.33
C ILE A 24 9.92 19.11 11.10
N ASP A 25 10.52 17.92 11.07
CA ASP A 25 11.30 17.43 9.94
C ASP A 25 10.44 17.32 8.68
N THR A 26 9.19 16.88 8.84
CA THR A 26 8.19 16.86 7.77
C THR A 26 7.88 18.26 7.26
N GLN A 27 7.66 19.23 8.14
CA GLN A 27 7.38 20.62 7.75
C GLN A 27 8.57 21.24 7.00
N ASN A 28 9.80 20.98 7.45
CA ASN A 28 11.01 21.42 6.75
C ASN A 28 11.14 20.77 5.37
N CYS A 29 10.77 19.49 5.24
CA CYS A 29 10.70 18.78 3.97
C CYS A 29 9.64 19.39 3.03
N HIS A 30 8.50 19.83 3.58
CA HIS A 30 7.45 20.55 2.82
C HIS A 30 7.98 21.85 2.23
N ASP A 31 8.62 22.67 3.05
CA ASP A 31 9.11 23.99 2.63
C ASP A 31 10.12 23.89 1.47
N HIS A 32 10.84 22.77 1.37
CA HIS A 32 11.77 22.48 0.27
C HIS A 32 11.10 21.90 -0.99
N SER A 33 9.87 21.37 -0.91
CA SER A 33 9.24 20.62 -2.01
C SER A 33 7.90 21.20 -2.51
N GLN A 34 7.50 22.40 -2.08
CA GLN A 34 6.22 23.07 -2.41
C GLN A 34 5.94 23.31 -3.92
N GLY A 35 6.84 22.91 -4.84
CA GLY A 35 6.66 23.05 -6.29
C GLY A 35 6.40 21.74 -7.05
N THR A 36 6.41 20.58 -6.39
CA THR A 36 6.48 19.28 -7.09
C THR A 36 5.13 18.61 -7.30
N THR A 37 4.01 19.19 -6.88
CA THR A 37 2.67 18.57 -6.99
C THR A 37 2.11 18.54 -8.41
N ASN A 38 2.66 19.34 -9.33
CA ASN A 38 2.21 19.48 -10.72
C ASN A 38 3.24 19.00 -11.75
N THR A 39 4.34 18.39 -11.30
CA THR A 39 5.38 17.88 -12.20
C THR A 39 5.03 16.49 -12.68
N THR A 40 5.24 16.16 -13.95
CA THR A 40 5.16 14.78 -14.40
C THR A 40 6.45 14.05 -14.02
N ALA A 41 6.35 12.93 -13.29
CA ALA A 41 7.51 12.06 -13.10
C ALA A 41 7.96 11.49 -14.45
N SER A 42 9.26 11.49 -14.70
CA SER A 42 9.82 10.71 -15.80
C SER A 42 9.68 9.22 -15.46
N VAL A 43 9.52 8.36 -16.47
CA VAL A 43 9.27 6.91 -16.32
C VAL A 43 10.32 6.19 -15.45
N ASN A 44 11.46 6.82 -15.16
CA ASN A 44 12.57 6.24 -14.40
C ASN A 44 12.96 7.03 -13.12
N THR A 45 12.16 8.00 -12.68
CA THR A 45 12.44 8.78 -11.46
C THR A 45 11.26 8.73 -10.51
N LEU A 46 11.52 8.46 -9.23
CA LEU A 46 10.53 8.63 -8.17
C LEU A 46 10.04 10.07 -8.19
N HIS A 47 8.73 10.24 -8.07
CA HIS A 47 8.13 11.56 -8.09
C HIS A 47 8.45 12.27 -6.77
N PRO A 48 9.04 13.50 -6.78
CA PRO A 48 9.46 14.18 -5.54
C PRO A 48 8.33 14.43 -4.53
N PHE A 49 7.07 14.32 -4.97
CA PHE A 49 5.90 14.26 -4.11
C PHE A 49 6.02 13.20 -3.00
N PHE A 50 6.65 12.05 -3.23
CA PHE A 50 6.77 10.97 -2.25
C PHE A 50 7.99 11.08 -1.32
N ASP A 51 8.84 12.11 -1.49
CA ASP A 51 10.03 12.31 -0.66
C ASP A 51 9.69 12.81 0.75
N CYS A 52 8.48 13.37 0.93
CA CYS A 52 7.98 13.92 2.18
C CYS A 52 6.54 13.44 2.41
N PHE A 53 6.09 13.36 3.67
CA PHE A 53 4.64 13.36 3.93
C PHE A 53 4.00 14.59 3.30
N ARG A 54 2.70 14.59 3.04
CA ARG A 54 2.02 15.70 2.36
C ARG A 54 0.83 16.17 3.16
N ASN A 55 0.56 17.47 3.10
CA ASN A 55 -0.68 18.00 3.64
C ASN A 55 -1.86 17.65 2.72
N HIS A 56 -3.08 17.79 3.24
CA HIS A 56 -4.31 17.41 2.54
C HIS A 56 -4.49 18.13 1.19
N ASP A 57 -4.08 19.41 1.11
CA ASP A 57 -4.28 20.22 -0.10
C ASP A 57 -3.29 19.81 -1.20
N GLU A 58 -2.04 19.52 -0.84
CA GLU A 58 -1.05 18.95 -1.78
C GLU A 58 -1.47 17.58 -2.31
N ILE A 59 -1.98 16.69 -1.45
CA ILE A 59 -2.53 15.39 -1.85
C ILE A 59 -3.69 15.60 -2.83
N SER A 60 -4.58 16.55 -2.55
CA SER A 60 -5.71 16.87 -3.41
C SER A 60 -5.25 17.35 -4.79
N VAL A 61 -4.25 18.24 -4.85
CA VAL A 61 -3.69 18.75 -6.11
C VAL A 61 -3.02 17.63 -6.91
N PHE A 62 -2.23 16.77 -6.26
CA PHE A 62 -1.57 15.64 -6.91
C PHE A 62 -2.58 14.66 -7.53
N LEU A 63 -3.62 14.28 -6.79
CA LEU A 63 -4.67 13.38 -7.30
C LEU A 63 -5.48 14.03 -8.43
N GLU A 64 -5.69 15.34 -8.39
CA GLU A 64 -6.30 16.08 -9.50
C GLU A 64 -5.39 16.13 -10.74
N HIS A 65 -4.09 16.23 -10.56
CA HIS A 65 -3.12 16.15 -11.65
C HIS A 65 -3.16 14.76 -12.31
N LEU A 66 -3.11 13.68 -11.51
CA LEU A 66 -3.24 12.31 -12.02
C LEU A 66 -4.54 12.12 -12.82
N LEU A 67 -5.66 12.63 -12.31
CA LEU A 67 -6.93 12.61 -13.03
C LEU A 67 -6.82 13.30 -14.40
N ARG A 68 -6.07 14.41 -14.54
CA ARG A 68 -5.94 15.15 -15.81
C ARG A 68 -4.96 14.54 -16.79
N VAL A 69 -3.87 13.93 -16.30
CA VAL A 69 -2.82 13.34 -17.15
C VAL A 69 -3.22 11.95 -17.64
N ASP A 70 -3.95 11.16 -16.84
CA ASP A 70 -4.42 9.82 -17.21
C ASP A 70 -5.72 9.83 -18.07
N GLN A 71 -6.08 10.99 -18.62
CA GLN A 71 -7.29 11.19 -19.41
C GLN A 71 -7.44 10.36 -20.70
N PRO A 72 -6.40 9.84 -21.40
CA PRO A 72 -6.67 9.05 -22.59
C PRO A 72 -7.34 7.70 -22.30
N HIS A 73 -7.42 7.25 -21.04
CA HIS A 73 -8.03 5.97 -20.69
C HIS A 73 -9.34 6.03 -19.89
N ARG A 74 -9.83 7.20 -19.42
CA ARG A 74 -11.14 7.40 -18.72
C ARG A 74 -11.42 6.48 -17.51
N GLN A 75 -10.43 5.77 -16.99
CA GLN A 75 -10.66 4.77 -15.94
C GLN A 75 -10.70 5.37 -14.54
N LEU A 76 -10.25 6.60 -14.34
CA LEU A 76 -10.21 7.27 -13.03
C LEU A 76 -11.21 8.44 -12.94
N SER A 77 -11.99 8.51 -11.85
CA SER A 77 -12.89 9.64 -11.56
C SER A 77 -12.91 10.05 -10.11
N LYS A 78 -13.22 11.32 -9.87
CA LYS A 78 -13.44 11.92 -8.56
C LYS A 78 -14.93 11.98 -8.23
N VAL A 79 -15.32 11.50 -7.05
CA VAL A 79 -16.68 11.62 -6.51
C VAL A 79 -16.62 12.12 -5.07
N GLN A 80 -17.46 13.07 -4.69
CA GLN A 80 -17.60 13.44 -3.29
C GLN A 80 -18.44 12.38 -2.58
N ILE A 81 -17.84 11.71 -1.59
CA ILE A 81 -18.48 10.60 -0.86
C ILE A 81 -19.04 11.04 0.50
N ALA A 82 -18.52 12.13 1.05
CA ALA A 82 -18.98 12.66 2.33
C ALA A 82 -18.62 14.15 2.49
N THR A 83 -19.10 14.74 3.58
CA THR A 83 -18.76 16.09 4.03
C THR A 83 -18.31 16.01 5.47
N SER A 84 -17.16 16.60 5.79
CA SER A 84 -16.62 16.65 7.16
C SER A 84 -17.43 17.57 8.08
N VAL A 85 -17.20 17.47 9.40
CA VAL A 85 -17.86 18.32 10.41
C VAL A 85 -17.67 19.82 10.17
N GLN A 86 -16.55 20.22 9.58
CA GLN A 86 -16.27 21.62 9.24
C GLN A 86 -16.70 22.00 7.81
N GLY A 87 -17.50 21.16 7.14
CA GLY A 87 -18.03 21.43 5.81
C GLY A 87 -17.08 21.15 4.65
N ARG A 88 -15.89 20.58 4.90
CA ARG A 88 -14.95 20.22 3.83
C ARG A 88 -15.40 18.94 3.09
N PRO A 89 -15.34 18.89 1.75
CA PRO A 89 -15.68 17.70 0.99
C PRO A 89 -14.66 16.58 1.24
N ILE A 90 -15.14 15.33 1.30
CA ILE A 90 -14.31 14.13 1.32
C ILE A 90 -14.51 13.43 -0.02
N PHE A 91 -13.42 13.26 -0.76
CA PHE A 91 -13.45 12.68 -2.10
C PHE A 91 -13.03 11.22 -2.09
N GLY A 92 -13.74 10.40 -2.87
CA GLY A 92 -13.32 9.08 -3.30
C GLY A 92 -12.82 9.13 -4.75
N TYR A 93 -11.86 8.27 -5.05
CA TYR A 93 -11.27 8.13 -6.38
C TYR A 93 -11.57 6.73 -6.90
N ASN A 94 -12.43 6.65 -7.89
CA ASN A 94 -12.89 5.39 -8.45
C ASN A 94 -12.00 5.03 -9.63
N TRP A 95 -11.43 3.83 -9.60
CA TRP A 95 -10.77 3.21 -10.75
C TRP A 95 -11.69 2.13 -11.33
N ALA A 96 -12.22 2.34 -12.54
CA ALA A 96 -13.14 1.44 -13.21
C ALA A 96 -12.54 0.86 -14.49
N SER A 97 -12.72 -0.44 -14.72
CA SER A 97 -12.33 -1.13 -15.96
C SER A 97 -13.21 -0.78 -17.18
N THR A 98 -14.23 0.07 -17.01
CA THR A 98 -15.28 0.35 -18.02
C THR A 98 -15.78 1.77 -17.86
N ASP A 99 -16.30 2.37 -18.94
CA ASP A 99 -16.84 3.74 -18.94
C ASP A 99 -18.00 3.99 -17.95
N SER A 100 -18.70 2.94 -17.52
CA SER A 100 -19.75 3.05 -16.50
C SER A 100 -19.17 2.91 -15.09
N MET A 101 -19.10 4.04 -14.38
CA MET A 101 -18.61 4.15 -13.00
C MET A 101 -19.74 4.12 -11.97
N ALA A 102 -20.97 3.87 -12.41
CA ALA A 102 -22.13 3.80 -11.53
C ALA A 102 -22.11 2.51 -10.68
N PRO A 103 -22.49 2.60 -9.39
CA PRO A 103 -22.73 1.42 -8.57
C PRO A 103 -23.73 0.48 -9.25
N SER A 104 -23.39 -0.80 -9.31
CA SER A 104 -24.24 -1.85 -9.88
C SER A 104 -24.18 -3.05 -8.95
N LYS A 105 -25.31 -3.76 -8.85
CA LYS A 105 -25.44 -5.01 -8.07
C LYS A 105 -24.56 -6.12 -8.62
N ASP A 106 -24.13 -5.99 -9.86
CA ASP A 106 -23.33 -6.97 -10.59
C ASP A 106 -21.82 -6.64 -10.55
N ARG A 107 -21.41 -5.58 -9.83
CA ARG A 107 -20.02 -5.16 -9.72
C ARG A 107 -19.48 -5.41 -8.32
N SER A 108 -18.35 -6.09 -8.24
CA SER A 108 -17.57 -6.21 -7.00
C SER A 108 -16.73 -4.94 -6.79
N LEU A 109 -16.73 -4.42 -5.56
CA LEU A 109 -15.96 -3.24 -5.15
C LEU A 109 -14.82 -3.66 -4.22
N LEU A 110 -13.59 -3.26 -4.55
CA LEU A 110 -12.48 -3.23 -3.62
C LEU A 110 -12.38 -1.82 -3.03
N TYR A 111 -12.57 -1.68 -1.71
CA TYR A 111 -12.48 -0.41 -1.01
C TYR A 111 -11.18 -0.33 -0.21
N ILE A 112 -10.37 0.68 -0.48
CA ILE A 112 -9.14 0.97 0.24
C ILE A 112 -9.27 2.39 0.80
N GLN A 113 -9.02 2.54 2.11
CA GLN A 113 -8.99 3.85 2.78
C GLN A 113 -7.69 4.02 3.56
N ALA A 114 -7.28 5.27 3.71
CA ALA A 114 -6.14 5.69 4.49
C ALA A 114 -6.53 6.92 5.34
N GLY A 115 -5.77 7.19 6.41
CA GLY A 115 -5.91 8.44 7.17
C GLY A 115 -7.19 8.58 8.02
N ILE A 116 -7.89 7.48 8.33
CA ILE A 116 -9.02 7.52 9.28
C ILE A 116 -8.59 8.01 10.66
N HIS A 117 -7.34 7.71 11.06
CA HIS A 117 -6.65 8.37 12.15
C HIS A 117 -5.67 9.40 11.58
N PRO A 118 -5.88 10.71 11.82
CA PRO A 118 -5.08 11.77 11.19
C PRO A 118 -3.59 11.79 11.52
N ARG A 119 -3.12 10.95 12.47
CA ARG A 119 -1.70 10.84 12.86
C ARG A 119 -0.94 9.74 12.11
N GLU A 120 -1.63 8.93 11.30
CA GLU A 120 -1.04 7.79 10.57
C GLU A 120 -0.66 8.21 9.13
N TRP A 121 0.29 9.14 8.99
CA TRP A 121 0.63 9.80 7.71
C TRP A 121 1.23 8.86 6.66
N ALA A 122 1.80 7.73 7.09
CA ALA A 122 2.45 6.74 6.21
C ALA A 122 1.54 6.07 5.18
N LEU A 123 0.22 6.16 5.29
CA LEU A 123 -0.65 5.59 4.25
C LEU A 123 -1.05 6.61 3.17
N ALA A 124 -0.83 7.90 3.39
CA ALA A 124 -1.23 8.96 2.46
C ALA A 124 -0.10 9.42 1.52
N ALA A 125 1.13 8.95 1.74
CA ALA A 125 2.34 9.44 1.09
C ALA A 125 3.17 8.35 0.39
N TYR A 126 2.57 7.21 0.04
CA TYR A 126 3.29 6.09 -0.59
C TYR A 126 2.52 5.52 -1.79
N ASP A 127 3.27 4.96 -2.74
CA ASP A 127 2.72 4.18 -3.85
C ASP A 127 2.07 2.88 -3.35
N VAL A 128 0.86 2.61 -3.83
CA VAL A 128 0.12 1.39 -3.49
C VAL A 128 0.27 0.38 -4.62
N VAL A 129 0.93 -0.74 -4.33
CA VAL A 129 1.01 -1.87 -5.24
C VAL A 129 0.10 -2.97 -4.73
N PHE A 130 -0.90 -3.32 -5.53
CA PHE A 130 -1.90 -4.33 -5.17
C PHE A 130 -1.64 -5.64 -5.91
N VAL A 131 -1.41 -6.73 -5.16
CA VAL A 131 -1.23 -8.08 -5.69
C VAL A 131 -2.32 -8.99 -5.12
N PRO A 132 -3.40 -9.29 -5.89
CA PRO A 132 -4.58 -9.98 -5.35
C PRO A 132 -4.30 -11.44 -4.97
N VAL A 133 -3.44 -12.14 -5.72
CA VAL A 133 -3.08 -13.54 -5.46
C VAL A 133 -1.59 -13.73 -5.78
N VAL A 134 -0.78 -13.96 -4.76
CA VAL A 134 0.65 -14.28 -4.93
C VAL A 134 0.86 -15.77 -5.25
N ASN A 135 0.13 -16.66 -4.57
CA ASN A 135 0.17 -18.11 -4.79
C ASN A 135 -0.88 -18.54 -5.83
N VAL A 136 -0.68 -18.17 -7.10
CA VAL A 136 -1.67 -18.43 -8.17
C VAL A 136 -1.90 -19.94 -8.37
N ASP A 137 -0.84 -20.73 -8.37
CA ASP A 137 -0.92 -22.17 -8.60
C ASP A 137 -1.57 -22.91 -7.43
N GLY A 138 -1.19 -22.59 -6.19
CA GLY A 138 -1.84 -23.12 -5.00
C GLY A 138 -3.31 -22.72 -4.94
N TYR A 139 -3.66 -21.48 -5.29
CA TYR A 139 -5.05 -21.05 -5.37
C TYR A 139 -5.84 -21.89 -6.38
N ARG A 140 -5.35 -22.06 -7.62
CA ARG A 140 -6.02 -22.90 -8.63
C ARG A 140 -6.16 -24.35 -8.17
N PHE A 141 -5.16 -24.89 -7.49
CA PHE A 141 -5.19 -26.26 -6.98
C PHE A 141 -6.31 -26.49 -5.97
N THR A 142 -6.60 -25.51 -5.08
CA THR A 142 -7.72 -25.62 -4.12
C THR A 142 -9.10 -25.74 -4.80
N TRP A 143 -9.24 -25.27 -6.04
CA TRP A 143 -10.47 -25.39 -6.84
C TRP A 143 -10.50 -26.67 -7.67
N ALA A 144 -9.36 -27.08 -8.22
CA ALA A 144 -9.25 -28.25 -9.10
C ALA A 144 -9.25 -29.59 -8.35
N ALA A 145 -8.81 -29.61 -7.09
CA ALA A 145 -8.73 -30.81 -6.27
C ALA A 145 -9.62 -30.68 -5.01
N PRO A 146 -10.89 -31.14 -5.05
CA PRO A 146 -11.84 -30.97 -3.93
C PRO A 146 -11.35 -31.53 -2.59
N ARG A 147 -10.54 -32.60 -2.62
CA ARG A 147 -9.93 -33.21 -1.42
C ARG A 147 -8.79 -32.37 -0.81
N ASN A 148 -8.31 -31.37 -1.54
CA ASN A 148 -7.20 -30.50 -1.16
C ASN A 148 -7.65 -29.03 -1.07
N ARG A 149 -8.93 -28.80 -0.75
CA ARG A 149 -9.49 -27.45 -0.60
C ARG A 149 -8.76 -26.59 0.44
N LEU A 150 -8.07 -27.24 1.39
CA LEU A 150 -7.26 -26.64 2.45
C LEU A 150 -5.77 -26.47 2.09
N TRP A 151 -5.38 -26.68 0.83
CA TRP A 151 -4.01 -26.52 0.38
C TRP A 151 -3.50 -25.09 0.61
N ARG A 152 -2.32 -24.97 1.23
CA ARG A 152 -1.69 -23.70 1.66
C ARG A 152 -0.43 -23.36 0.85
N LYS A 153 0.35 -24.38 0.49
CA LYS A 153 1.71 -24.25 -0.08
C LYS A 153 1.66 -23.89 -1.58
N ASN A 154 2.79 -23.59 -2.21
CA ASN A 154 2.85 -23.58 -3.67
C ASN A 154 2.88 -25.02 -4.22
N LEU A 155 2.92 -25.20 -5.55
CA LEU A 155 2.94 -26.54 -6.15
C LEU A 155 4.29 -27.26 -6.09
N HIS A 156 5.37 -26.59 -5.65
CA HIS A 156 6.60 -27.25 -5.21
C HIS A 156 6.53 -27.71 -3.74
N GLY A 157 5.40 -27.52 -3.06
CA GLY A 157 5.20 -27.94 -1.68
C GLY A 157 5.89 -27.04 -0.66
N VAL A 158 6.19 -25.78 -1.00
CA VAL A 158 6.83 -24.78 -0.13
C VAL A 158 5.81 -23.79 0.44
N ASP A 159 5.92 -23.51 1.74
CA ASP A 159 5.23 -22.43 2.41
C ASP A 159 5.86 -21.08 2.05
N LEU A 160 5.21 -20.33 1.16
CA LEU A 160 5.70 -19.03 0.70
C LEU A 160 5.89 -18.02 1.85
N ASN A 161 5.13 -18.10 2.95
CA ASN A 161 5.28 -17.23 4.12
C ASN A 161 6.43 -17.67 5.06
N ARG A 162 7.19 -18.70 4.69
CA ARG A 162 8.46 -19.11 5.32
C ARG A 162 9.64 -19.00 4.35
N ASN A 163 9.37 -18.67 3.08
CA ASN A 163 10.37 -18.62 2.03
C ASN A 163 10.96 -17.21 1.80
N PHE A 164 10.71 -16.23 2.68
CA PHE A 164 11.37 -14.92 2.62
C PHE A 164 12.61 -14.90 3.52
N GLY A 165 13.61 -14.09 3.14
CA GLY A 165 14.83 -13.85 3.94
C GLY A 165 14.73 -12.55 4.77
N PRO A 166 15.84 -12.11 5.41
CA PRO A 166 17.18 -12.70 5.41
C PRO A 166 17.29 -14.02 6.20
N ARG A 167 18.41 -14.74 6.03
CA ARG A 167 18.62 -16.10 6.59
C ARG A 167 18.43 -16.17 8.11
N ASP A 168 18.69 -15.08 8.82
CA ASP A 168 18.52 -14.98 10.27
C ASP A 168 17.05 -15.03 10.72
N PHE A 169 16.11 -14.74 9.80
CA PHE A 169 14.65 -14.85 10.00
C PHE A 169 14.02 -15.98 9.18
N PHE A 170 14.83 -16.66 8.36
CA PHE A 170 14.46 -17.88 7.65
C PHE A 170 14.63 -19.06 8.60
N THR A 171 13.53 -19.68 9.01
CA THR A 171 13.59 -20.92 9.79
C THR A 171 13.48 -22.10 8.83
N PRO A 172 14.58 -22.74 8.41
CA PRO A 172 14.49 -23.91 7.53
C PRO A 172 13.75 -25.04 8.25
N SER A 173 12.53 -25.33 7.83
CA SER A 173 11.97 -26.65 8.05
C SER A 173 12.74 -27.63 7.17
N SER A 174 13.42 -28.61 7.77
CA SER A 174 14.13 -29.66 7.05
C SER A 174 13.20 -30.75 6.51
N ASP A 175 11.94 -30.77 6.96
CA ASP A 175 10.92 -31.71 6.50
C ASP A 175 10.11 -31.08 5.35
N GLU A 176 10.20 -31.67 4.16
CA GLU A 176 9.48 -31.27 2.94
C GLU A 176 7.97 -31.55 3.01
N PHE A 177 7.55 -32.49 3.87
CA PHE A 177 6.15 -32.82 4.08
C PHE A 177 5.46 -31.87 5.05
N SER A 178 6.22 -31.09 5.81
CA SER A 178 5.70 -30.06 6.71
C SER A 178 4.85 -29.03 5.96
N GLU A 179 3.75 -28.61 6.58
CA GLU A 179 2.95 -27.45 6.14
C GLU A 179 3.72 -26.12 6.26
N MET A 180 4.85 -26.14 6.97
CA MET A 180 5.76 -25.00 7.13
C MET A 180 7.08 -25.19 6.36
N TYR A 181 7.15 -26.17 5.44
CA TYR A 181 8.35 -26.41 4.65
C TYR A 181 8.82 -25.13 3.95
N SER A 182 10.02 -24.67 4.26
CA SER A 182 10.46 -23.32 3.94
C SER A 182 11.17 -23.24 2.59
N GLY A 183 11.39 -24.39 1.93
CA GLY A 183 12.14 -24.50 0.68
C GLY A 183 13.65 -24.62 0.91
N LEU A 184 14.38 -24.82 -0.19
CA LEU A 184 15.82 -25.10 -0.16
C LEU A 184 16.66 -23.91 0.32
N TYR A 185 16.19 -22.69 0.06
CA TYR A 185 16.85 -21.44 0.45
C TYR A 185 15.85 -20.27 0.39
N ALA A 186 16.17 -19.15 1.04
CA ALA A 186 15.33 -17.95 1.01
C ALA A 186 15.07 -17.49 -0.44
N THR A 187 13.81 -17.28 -0.78
CA THR A 187 13.30 -16.92 -2.10
C THR A 187 13.67 -17.94 -3.19
N SER A 188 13.67 -19.23 -2.83
CA SER A 188 13.81 -20.35 -3.76
C SER A 188 12.64 -20.45 -4.72
N GLU A 189 11.46 -19.97 -4.33
CA GLU A 189 10.24 -20.06 -5.14
C GLU A 189 10.10 -18.88 -6.10
N PRO A 190 9.60 -19.09 -7.33
CA PRO A 190 9.39 -18.02 -8.29
C PRO A 190 8.45 -16.92 -7.75
N GLU A 191 7.42 -17.28 -6.98
CA GLU A 191 6.44 -16.33 -6.43
C GLU A 191 7.08 -15.37 -5.41
N THR A 192 7.81 -15.90 -4.42
CA THR A 192 8.51 -15.08 -3.41
C THR A 192 9.66 -14.29 -4.02
N ARG A 193 10.39 -14.86 -4.98
CA ARG A 193 11.46 -14.17 -5.72
C ARG A 193 10.93 -13.02 -6.56
N GLY A 194 9.77 -13.19 -7.20
CA GLY A 194 9.09 -12.15 -7.98
C GLY A 194 8.71 -10.96 -7.09
N VAL A 195 8.04 -11.21 -5.97
CA VAL A 195 7.67 -10.17 -4.98
C VAL A 195 8.91 -9.43 -4.49
N ARG A 196 9.97 -10.16 -4.10
CA ARG A 196 11.23 -9.56 -3.65
C ARG A 196 11.86 -8.68 -4.74
N ASN A 197 11.93 -9.18 -5.97
CA ASN A 197 12.56 -8.46 -7.08
C ASN A 197 11.80 -7.18 -7.40
N TYR A 198 10.47 -7.23 -7.40
CA TYR A 198 9.63 -6.06 -7.59
C TYR A 198 9.84 -5.02 -6.48
N VAL A 199 9.82 -5.41 -5.21
CA VAL A 199 10.12 -4.48 -4.10
C VAL A 199 11.52 -3.88 -4.25
N ARG A 200 12.50 -4.67 -4.72
CA ARG A 200 13.87 -4.18 -4.95
C ARG A 200 13.98 -3.15 -6.08
N THR A 201 13.15 -3.19 -7.12
CA THR A 201 13.18 -2.13 -8.16
C THR A 201 12.80 -0.77 -7.57
N TRP A 202 11.92 -0.78 -6.56
CA TRP A 202 11.55 0.41 -5.82
C TRP A 202 12.59 0.83 -4.78
N LEU A 203 13.54 -0.02 -4.39
CA LEU A 203 14.60 0.33 -3.43
C LEU A 203 15.89 0.77 -4.15
N SER A 204 16.18 0.26 -5.34
CA SER A 204 17.35 0.65 -6.14
C SER A 204 17.29 2.10 -6.63
N THR A 205 16.11 2.71 -6.63
CA THR A 205 15.91 4.14 -6.93
C THR A 205 16.23 5.06 -5.76
N TRP A 206 16.42 4.54 -4.53
CA TRP A 206 16.69 5.34 -3.32
C TRP A 206 18.18 5.37 -2.93
N THR A 207 19.05 4.67 -3.65
CA THR A 207 20.50 4.60 -3.34
C THR A 207 21.38 5.49 -4.24
N MET A 208 20.88 6.64 -4.69
CA MET A 208 21.68 7.67 -5.36
C MET A 208 21.61 8.99 -4.62
#